data_AF-A0A7J5EM96-F1
#
_entry.id   AF-A0A7J5EM96-F1
#
_cell.length_a   1.000
_cell.length_b   1.000
_cell.length_c   1.000
_cell.angle_alpha   90.00
_cell.angle_beta   90.00
_cell.angle_gamma   90.00
#
_symmetry.space_group_name_H-M   'P 1'
#
loop_
_entity.id
_entity.type
_entity.pdbx_description
1 polymer ?
#
loop_
_entity_poly.entity_id
_entity_poly.type
_entity_poly.pdbx_seq_one_letter_code
_entity_poly.pdbx_strand_id
1 'polypeptide(L)'
;MVAELKSHVLRRDEKGMFGIPFKRLLGAGVGGVVIFMVARIVFPIGAIPFGFVGFIGLLILSAQSGGLSLYTRLLYRVRGWLIIAAAQQPDSLIAQVAETLELPTHLVMLDGAQVYAPPEKAVEVDLSQWETYAAPDEDGQGLVFVEEV
;
A
#
# COMPACT_ATOMS: atom_id res chain seq x y z
N MET A 1 19.82 -19.89 -4.26
CA MET A 1 19.40 -19.56 -5.63
C MET A 1 17.93 -19.19 -5.58
N VAL A 2 17.61 -17.91 -5.70
CA VAL A 2 16.24 -17.41 -5.82
C VAL A 2 16.02 -17.11 -7.30
N ALA A 3 15.03 -17.75 -7.91
CA ALA A 3 14.63 -17.43 -9.27
C ALA A 3 13.80 -16.14 -9.22
N GLU A 4 14.43 -15.01 -9.52
CA GLU A 4 13.71 -13.76 -9.72
C GLU A 4 12.94 -13.84 -11.03
N LEU A 5 11.62 -14.05 -10.91
CA LEU A 5 10.67 -13.89 -12.00
C LEU A 5 10.60 -12.40 -12.35
N LYS A 6 11.54 -11.95 -13.19
CA LYS A 6 11.48 -10.64 -13.84
C LYS A 6 10.32 -10.64 -14.84
N SER A 7 9.14 -10.25 -14.34
CA SER A 7 7.98 -9.96 -15.18
C SER A 7 8.28 -8.74 -16.05
N HIS A 8 8.73 -8.96 -17.28
CA HIS A 8 8.94 -7.89 -18.27
C HIS A 8 7.63 -7.25 -18.80
N VAL A 9 6.48 -7.62 -18.23
CA VAL A 9 5.17 -7.07 -18.58
C VAL A 9 4.77 -6.05 -17.50
N LEU A 10 5.22 -4.81 -17.66
CA LEU A 10 4.80 -3.68 -16.80
C LEU A 10 3.33 -3.28 -17.05
N ARG A 11 2.82 -3.58 -18.24
CA ARG A 11 1.44 -3.32 -18.66
C ARG A 11 0.89 -4.53 -19.40
N ARG A 12 0.02 -5.29 -18.75
CA ARG A 12 -0.80 -6.27 -19.45
C ARG A 12 -1.96 -5.50 -20.06
N ASP A 13 -2.03 -5.47 -21.38
CA ASP A 13 -3.19 -4.91 -22.10
C ASP A 13 -4.40 -5.82 -21.82
N GLU A 14 -5.04 -5.60 -20.68
CA GLU A 14 -6.27 -6.27 -20.34
C GLU A 14 -7.40 -5.53 -21.07
N LYS A 15 -8.16 -6.27 -21.89
CA LYS A 15 -9.39 -5.77 -22.50
C LYS A 15 -10.23 -5.12 -21.40
N GLY A 16 -10.55 -3.85 -21.58
CA GLY A 16 -11.15 -3.01 -20.56
C GLY A 16 -12.00 -1.93 -21.22
N MET A 17 -12.67 -1.14 -20.39
CA MET A 17 -13.48 0.00 -20.85
C MET A 17 -12.91 1.27 -20.24
N PHE A 18 -12.81 2.35 -21.03
CA PHE A 18 -12.29 3.65 -20.58
C PHE A 18 -10.89 3.59 -19.93
N GLY A 19 -10.03 2.67 -20.37
CA GLY A 19 -8.69 2.49 -19.80
C GLY A 19 -8.65 1.74 -18.47
N ILE A 20 -9.79 1.21 -17.99
CA ILE A 20 -9.88 0.39 -16.78
C ILE A 20 -9.93 -1.10 -17.14
N PRO A 21 -9.02 -1.94 -16.60
CA PRO A 21 -9.04 -3.39 -16.80
C PRO A 21 -10.39 -4.04 -16.42
N PHE A 22 -10.88 -4.99 -17.24
CA PHE A 22 -12.20 -5.60 -17.03
C PHE A 22 -12.34 -6.30 -15.66
N LYS A 23 -11.28 -6.92 -15.14
CA LYS A 23 -11.31 -7.55 -13.81
C LYS A 23 -11.62 -6.55 -12.69
N ARG A 24 -11.12 -5.32 -12.81
CA ARG A 24 -11.40 -4.24 -11.84
C ARG A 24 -12.84 -3.78 -11.95
N LEU A 25 -13.35 -3.61 -13.17
CA LEU A 25 -14.77 -3.29 -13.41
C LEU A 25 -15.69 -4.37 -12.85
N LEU A 26 -15.38 -5.64 -13.10
CA LEU A 26 -16.13 -6.77 -12.58
C LEU A 26 -16.08 -6.83 -11.05
N GLY A 27 -14.88 -6.74 -10.47
CA GLY A 27 -14.69 -6.80 -9.01
C GLY A 27 -15.39 -5.65 -8.29
N ALA A 28 -15.24 -4.43 -8.78
CA ALA A 28 -15.95 -3.28 -8.25
C ALA A 28 -17.47 -3.41 -8.45
N GLY A 29 -17.91 -3.93 -9.60
CA GLY A 29 -19.33 -4.17 -9.92
C GLY A 29 -19.98 -5.12 -8.91
N VAL A 30 -19.37 -6.27 -8.70
CA VAL A 30 -19.81 -7.25 -7.69
C VAL A 30 -19.79 -6.61 -6.29
N GLY A 31 -18.71 -5.93 -5.92
CA GLY A 31 -18.61 -5.27 -4.62
C GLY A 31 -19.67 -4.19 -4.38
N GLY A 32 -19.97 -3.38 -5.40
CA GLY A 32 -21.05 -2.38 -5.35
C GLY A 32 -22.42 -3.01 -5.15
N VAL A 33 -22.69 -4.15 -5.79
CA VAL A 33 -23.93 -4.93 -5.57
C VAL A 33 -23.99 -5.47 -4.14
N VAL A 34 -22.89 -5.97 -3.58
CA VAL A 34 -22.86 -6.44 -2.17
C VAL A 34 -23.12 -5.27 -1.22
N ILE A 35 -22.49 -4.12 -1.42
CA ILE A 35 -22.71 -2.91 -0.62
C ILE A 35 -24.19 -2.48 -0.69
N PHE A 36 -24.78 -2.51 -1.89
CA PHE A 36 -26.21 -2.25 -2.07
C PHE A 36 -27.06 -3.24 -1.27
N MET A 37 -26.78 -4.55 -1.34
CA MET A 37 -27.55 -5.58 -0.62
C MET A 37 -27.54 -5.34 0.89
N VAL A 38 -26.36 -5.03 1.46
CA VAL A 38 -26.22 -4.72 2.89
C VAL A 38 -26.95 -3.42 3.24
N ALA A 39 -26.76 -2.36 2.43
CA ALA A 39 -27.43 -1.08 2.64
C ALA A 39 -28.95 -1.21 2.55
N ARG A 40 -29.47 -2.11 1.71
CA ARG A 40 -30.91 -2.35 1.54
C ARG A 40 -31.59 -2.92 2.79
N ILE A 41 -30.84 -3.61 3.66
CA ILE A 41 -31.32 -4.12 4.94
C ILE A 41 -31.56 -2.97 5.92
N VAL A 42 -30.64 -2.01 5.97
CA VAL A 42 -30.69 -0.88 6.91
C VAL A 42 -31.53 0.27 6.38
N PHE A 43 -31.44 0.57 5.09
CA PHE A 43 -32.07 1.72 4.43
C PHE A 43 -32.76 1.36 3.10
N PRO A 44 -33.97 0.76 3.17
CA PRO A 44 -34.71 0.22 2.03
C PRO A 44 -34.87 1.11 0.80
N ILE A 45 -35.18 2.38 1.02
CA ILE A 45 -35.63 3.29 -0.05
C ILE A 45 -34.45 4.00 -0.72
N GLY A 46 -33.33 4.16 -0.01
CA GLY A 46 -32.15 4.91 -0.48
C GLY A 46 -30.88 4.09 -0.64
N ALA A 47 -30.95 2.76 -0.70
CA ALA A 47 -29.77 1.89 -0.81
C ALA A 47 -29.02 2.02 -2.16
N ILE A 48 -29.71 2.45 -3.22
CA ILE A 48 -29.13 2.53 -4.59
C ILE A 48 -27.89 3.45 -4.63
N PRO A 49 -27.94 4.70 -4.10
CA PRO A 49 -26.75 5.53 -3.95
C PRO A 49 -25.56 4.83 -3.31
N PHE A 50 -25.76 4.02 -2.27
CA PHE A 50 -24.67 3.32 -1.59
C PHE A 50 -23.99 2.28 -2.48
N GLY A 51 -24.76 1.55 -3.29
CA GLY A 51 -24.20 0.61 -4.26
C GLY A 51 -23.35 1.32 -5.32
N PHE A 52 -23.83 2.46 -5.83
CA PHE A 52 -23.11 3.24 -6.84
C PHE A 52 -21.85 3.90 -6.28
N VAL A 53 -21.94 4.54 -5.11
CA VAL A 53 -20.79 5.13 -4.42
C VAL A 53 -19.78 4.04 -4.05
N GLY A 54 -20.25 2.88 -3.59
CA GLY A 54 -19.42 1.71 -3.31
C GLY A 54 -18.68 1.20 -4.54
N PHE A 55 -19.35 1.10 -5.69
CA PHE A 55 -18.74 0.75 -6.96
C PHE A 55 -17.61 1.70 -7.34
N ILE A 56 -17.87 3.02 -7.33
CA ILE A 56 -16.86 4.04 -7.64
C ILE A 56 -15.70 4.00 -6.63
N GLY A 57 -15.99 3.89 -5.35
CA GLY A 57 -14.99 3.79 -4.29
C GLY A 57 -14.06 2.59 -4.48
N LEU A 58 -14.61 1.41 -4.79
CA LEU A 58 -13.83 0.20 -5.06
C LEU A 58 -13.01 0.30 -6.36
N LEU A 59 -13.53 0.99 -7.39
CA LEU A 59 -12.74 1.29 -8.58
C LEU A 59 -11.54 2.16 -8.27
N ILE A 60 -11.71 3.20 -7.45
CA ILE A 60 -10.63 4.10 -7.02
C ILE A 60 -9.63 3.34 -6.15
N LEU A 61 -10.09 2.58 -5.16
CA LEU A 61 -9.23 1.80 -4.25
C LEU A 61 -8.44 0.70 -4.96
N SER A 62 -8.98 0.15 -6.05
CA SER A 62 -8.29 -0.83 -6.88
C SER A 62 -7.37 -0.20 -7.94
N ALA A 63 -7.29 1.13 -8.03
CA ALA A 63 -6.38 1.79 -8.97
C ALA A 63 -4.93 1.44 -8.65
N GLN A 64 -4.21 0.98 -9.66
CA GLN A 64 -2.80 0.59 -9.57
C GLN A 64 -1.92 1.78 -9.97
N SER A 65 -0.90 2.09 -9.18
CA SER A 65 0.31 2.77 -9.69
C SER A 65 1.55 2.13 -9.08
N GLY A 66 2.63 2.03 -9.85
CA GLY A 66 3.81 1.24 -9.46
C GLY A 66 3.52 -0.25 -9.22
N GLY A 67 2.43 -0.80 -9.78
CA GLY A 67 2.00 -2.20 -9.58
C GLY A 67 1.23 -2.48 -8.28
N LEU A 68 1.14 -1.53 -7.36
CA LEU A 68 0.39 -1.65 -6.11
C LEU A 68 -0.96 -0.94 -6.20
N SER A 69 -2.01 -1.53 -5.61
CA SER A 69 -3.32 -0.89 -5.52
C SER A 69 -3.31 0.23 -4.47
N LEU A 70 -4.19 1.23 -4.66
CA LEU A 70 -4.33 2.33 -3.72
C LEU A 70 -4.68 1.85 -2.30
N TYR A 71 -5.55 0.84 -2.16
CA TYR A 71 -5.88 0.25 -0.87
C TYR A 71 -4.64 -0.33 -0.16
N THR A 72 -3.82 -1.10 -0.88
CA THR A 72 -2.59 -1.68 -0.33
C THR A 72 -1.63 -0.60 0.13
N ARG A 73 -1.49 0.49 -0.64
CA ARG A 73 -0.66 1.64 -0.24
C ARG A 73 -1.21 2.35 1.00
N LEU A 74 -2.53 2.53 1.08
CA LEU A 74 -3.17 3.13 2.25
C LEU A 74 -2.92 2.27 3.49
N LEU A 75 -3.06 0.94 3.37
CA LEU A 75 -2.73 0.03 4.46
C LEU A 75 -1.28 0.13 4.89
N TYR A 76 -0.32 0.13 3.95
CA TYR A 76 1.09 0.26 4.31
C TYR A 76 1.39 1.61 4.97
N ARG A 77 0.76 2.69 4.51
CA ARG A 77 0.88 4.01 5.12
C ARG A 77 0.32 4.05 6.54
N VAL A 78 -0.86 3.48 6.76
CA VAL A 78 -1.48 3.39 8.08
C VAL A 78 -0.64 2.50 9.01
N ARG A 79 -0.13 1.36 8.52
CA ARG A 79 0.76 0.49 9.29
C ARG A 79 2.04 1.22 9.67
N GLY A 80 2.71 1.88 8.72
CA GLY A 80 3.92 2.65 9.00
C GLY A 80 3.67 3.76 10.02
N TRP A 81 2.56 4.50 9.86
CA TRP A 81 2.15 5.51 10.82
C TRP A 81 1.90 4.93 12.22
N LEU A 82 1.19 3.80 12.31
CA LEU A 82 0.91 3.15 13.59
C LEU A 82 2.18 2.69 14.30
N ILE A 83 3.14 2.14 13.55
CA ILE A 83 4.43 1.69 14.07
C ILE A 83 5.22 2.89 14.62
N ILE A 84 5.30 4.01 13.88
CA ILE A 84 5.98 5.24 14.33
C ILE A 84 5.29 5.81 15.58
N ALA A 85 3.96 5.93 15.55
CA ALA A 85 3.20 6.48 16.66
C ALA A 85 3.32 5.62 17.93
N ALA A 86 3.29 4.29 17.79
CA ALA A 86 3.51 3.35 18.89
C ALA A 86 4.93 3.42 19.45
N ALA A 87 5.94 3.63 18.61
CA ALA A 87 7.32 3.81 19.05
C ALA A 87 7.52 5.11 19.85
N GLN A 88 6.83 6.19 19.47
CA GLN A 88 6.88 7.48 20.17
C GLN A 88 6.10 7.47 21.50
N GLN A 89 4.98 6.76 21.58
CA GLN A 89 4.10 6.72 22.75
C GLN A 89 3.73 5.27 23.13
N PRO A 90 4.66 4.55 23.80
CA PRO A 90 4.50 3.12 24.09
C PRO A 90 3.35 2.79 25.05
N ASP A 91 2.94 3.73 25.92
CA ASP A 91 1.84 3.51 26.87
C ASP A 91 0.45 3.91 26.30
N SER A 92 0.38 4.29 25.03
CA SER A 92 -0.86 4.78 24.41
C SER A 92 -1.77 3.65 23.90
N LEU A 93 -3.04 3.97 23.67
CA LEU A 93 -3.98 3.06 22.99
C LEU A 93 -3.48 2.67 21.58
N ILE A 94 -2.69 3.52 20.93
CA ILE A 94 -2.13 3.25 19.59
C ILE A 94 -1.09 2.13 19.69
N ALA A 95 -0.27 2.11 20.73
CA ALA A 95 0.70 1.05 20.98
C ALA A 95 0.02 -0.30 21.26
N GLN A 96 -1.10 -0.30 22.00
CA GLN A 96 -1.89 -1.51 22.22
C GLN A 96 -2.49 -2.07 20.93
N VAL A 97 -2.98 -1.20 20.04
CA VAL A 97 -3.45 -1.60 18.71
C VAL A 97 -2.29 -2.15 17.86
N ALA A 98 -1.11 -1.54 17.95
CA ALA A 98 0.09 -2.02 17.25
C ALA A 98 0.54 -3.39 17.74
N GLU A 99 0.52 -3.63 19.05
CA GLU A 99 0.83 -4.92 19.67
C GLU A 99 -0.19 -6.00 19.28
N THR A 100 -1.49 -5.67 19.31
CA THR A 100 -2.57 -6.59 18.90
C THR A 100 -2.44 -7.00 17.42
N LEU A 101 -1.95 -6.09 16.58
CA LEU A 101 -1.69 -6.34 15.16
C LEU A 101 -0.29 -6.94 14.91
N GLU A 102 0.44 -7.31 15.97
CA GLU A 102 1.80 -7.84 15.95
C GLU A 102 2.76 -7.00 15.09
N LEU A 103 2.62 -5.66 15.15
CA LEU A 103 3.42 -4.78 14.34
C LEU A 103 4.86 -4.66 14.89
N PRO A 104 5.89 -4.75 14.04
CA PRO A 104 7.28 -4.72 14.46
C PRO A 104 7.73 -3.28 14.76
N THR A 105 7.38 -2.76 15.93
CA THR A 105 7.73 -1.40 16.39
C THR A 105 9.24 -1.15 16.49
N HIS A 106 10.02 -2.21 16.69
CA HIS A 106 11.49 -2.15 16.70
C HIS A 106 12.11 -1.77 15.34
N LEU A 107 11.39 -1.91 14.23
CA LEU A 107 11.90 -1.52 12.90
C LEU A 107 11.99 0.00 12.69
N VAL A 108 11.38 0.81 13.56
CA VAL A 108 11.44 2.28 13.47
C VAL A 108 12.78 2.83 13.94
N MET A 109 13.47 2.10 14.82
CA MET A 109 14.78 2.49 15.32
C MET A 109 15.85 1.94 14.38
N LEU A 110 16.40 2.81 13.53
CA LEU A 110 17.68 2.52 12.90
C LEU A 110 18.78 2.68 13.96
N ASP A 111 19.43 1.57 14.29
CA ASP A 111 20.65 1.60 15.08
C ASP A 111 21.78 2.23 14.24
N GLY A 112 22.05 3.51 14.49
CA GLY A 112 23.10 4.26 13.78
C GLY A 112 24.48 3.61 13.89
N ALA A 113 24.77 2.90 14.99
CA ALA A 113 26.04 2.20 15.13
C ALA A 113 26.15 1.02 14.15
N GLN A 114 25.04 0.36 13.83
CA GLN A 114 24.98 -0.69 12.80
C GLN A 114 24.94 -0.13 11.38
N VAL A 115 24.21 0.98 11.15
CA VAL A 115 24.10 1.61 9.82
C VAL A 115 25.44 2.18 9.36
N TYR A 116 26.17 2.83 10.28
CA TYR A 116 27.48 3.40 10.00
C TYR A 116 28.64 2.47 10.35
N ALA A 117 28.37 1.22 10.74
CA ALA A 117 29.42 0.24 10.91
C ALA A 117 30.14 0.04 9.58
N PRO A 118 31.48 0.14 9.54
CA PRO A 118 32.22 -0.19 8.33
C PRO A 118 31.91 -1.65 7.97
N PRO A 119 31.56 -1.95 6.72
CA PRO A 119 31.24 -3.32 6.33
C PRO A 119 32.48 -4.19 6.56
N GLU A 120 32.31 -5.33 7.23
CA GLU A 120 33.41 -6.25 7.56
C GLU A 120 34.16 -6.77 6.31
N LYS A 121 33.54 -6.63 5.14
CA LYS A 121 34.14 -6.90 3.83
C LYS A 121 33.77 -5.79 2.87
N ALA A 122 34.71 -5.41 1.99
CA ALA A 122 34.40 -4.54 0.87
C ALA A 122 33.34 -5.21 -0.02
N VAL A 123 32.09 -4.76 0.13
CA VAL A 123 31.01 -5.14 -0.78
C VAL A 123 31.14 -4.22 -1.98
N GLU A 124 31.45 -4.79 -3.14
CA GLU A 124 31.34 -4.08 -4.41
C GLU A 124 29.85 -3.86 -4.67
N VAL A 125 29.35 -2.69 -4.25
CA VAL A 125 27.96 -2.31 -4.47
C VAL A 125 27.86 -1.82 -5.91
N ASP A 126 27.26 -2.64 -6.77
CA ASP A 126 26.93 -2.26 -8.13
C ASP A 126 25.77 -1.25 -8.13
N LEU A 127 26.13 0.03 -8.14
CA LEU A 127 25.19 1.15 -8.15
C LEU A 127 24.39 1.27 -9.46
N SER A 128 24.72 0.49 -10.51
CA SER A 128 23.95 0.48 -11.75
C SER A 128 22.51 -0.03 -11.56
N GLN A 129 22.25 -0.75 -10.45
CA GLN A 129 20.90 -1.21 -10.11
C GLN A 129 20.05 -0.15 -9.41
N TRP A 130 20.64 0.96 -8.94
CA TRP A 130 19.90 2.00 -8.21
C TRP A 130 18.83 2.67 -9.07
N GLU A 131 19.11 2.87 -10.37
CA GLU A 131 18.13 3.37 -11.34
C GLU A 131 16.91 2.45 -11.52
N THR A 132 17.03 1.16 -11.21
CA THR A 132 15.91 0.21 -11.27
C THR A 132 14.90 0.44 -10.14
N TYR A 133 15.34 0.97 -8.99
CA TYR A 133 14.51 1.21 -7.82
C TYR A 133 14.11 2.68 -7.63
N ALA A 134 14.88 3.60 -8.22
CA ALA A 134 14.60 5.02 -8.22
C ALA A 134 14.22 5.45 -9.64
N ALA A 135 12.99 5.15 -10.08
CA ALA A 135 12.44 5.84 -11.24
C ALA A 135 12.10 7.28 -10.80
N PRO A 136 12.85 8.31 -11.25
CA PRO A 136 12.65 9.69 -10.80
C PRO A 136 11.33 10.31 -11.28
N ASP A 137 10.65 9.65 -12.23
CA ASP A 137 9.40 10.14 -12.83
C ASP A 137 8.13 9.70 -12.05
N GLU A 138 8.26 8.88 -11.00
CA GLU A 138 7.12 8.48 -10.16
C GLU A 138 7.05 9.33 -8.88
N ASP A 139 6.46 10.51 -8.99
CA ASP A 139 6.20 11.41 -7.86
C ASP A 139 5.55 10.67 -6.68
N GLY A 140 6.19 10.78 -5.50
CA GLY A 140 5.62 10.32 -4.23
C GLY A 140 5.67 8.80 -3.96
N GLN A 141 6.42 8.03 -4.74
CA GLN A 141 6.59 6.57 -4.52
C GLN A 141 7.92 6.19 -3.83
N GLY A 142 8.76 7.18 -3.48
CA GLY A 142 10.01 6.98 -2.72
C GLY A 142 9.84 6.94 -1.20
N LEU A 143 10.94 6.64 -0.50
CA LEU A 143 11.06 6.81 0.95
C LEU A 143 10.79 8.27 1.32
N VAL A 144 9.75 8.53 2.11
CA VAL A 144 9.47 9.85 2.66
C VAL A 144 10.13 9.93 4.03
N PHE A 145 11.21 10.72 4.10
CA PHE A 145 11.80 11.11 5.38
C PHE A 145 10.84 12.06 6.09
N VAL A 146 10.39 11.70 7.28
CA VAL A 146 9.57 12.55 8.14
C VAL A 146 10.52 13.25 9.09
N GLU A 147 10.55 14.59 9.04
CA GLU A 147 11.35 15.39 9.97
C GLU A 147 10.80 15.24 11.40
N GLU A 148 11.70 15.16 12.37
CA GLU A 148 11.39 15.15 13.79
C GLU A 148 10.91 16.55 14.20
N VAL A 149 9.71 16.66 14.76
CA VAL A 149 9.13 17.91 15.31
C VAL A 149 9.21 17.89 16.82
#